data_AF-A0A7S4J0N3-F1
#
_entry.id   AF-A0A7S4J0N3-F1
#
_cell.length_a   1.000
_cell.length_b   1.000
_cell.length_c   1.000
_cell.angle_alpha   90.00
_cell.angle_beta   90.00
_cell.angle_gamma   90.00
#
_symmetry.space_group_name_H-M   'P 1'
#
loop_
_entity.id
_entity.type
_entity.pdbx_description
1 polymer ?
#
loop_
_entity_poly.entity_id
_entity_poly.type
_entity_poly.pdbx_seq_one_letter_code
_entity_poly.pdbx_strand_id
1 'polypeptide(L)'
;HFARAWRRRRRAGEEEGAAANGGADVDREARYRECSERVSAHRLTLSFECVTSVLGHHGDLPRRDYLVLTAVADLNDGGTFFTTPRLVEFAQRYRLPHNDVWIYPSKGGVEEAFKWYDSNWETALADGTMGALTDIAERYGEGGCRYIPSLYPHVHFQGNILEGLV
;
A
#
# COMPACT_ATOMS: atom_id res chain seq x y z
N HIS A 1 26.18 -6.42 7.05
CA HIS A 1 25.68 -7.82 7.04
C HIS A 1 24.40 -7.97 6.21
N PHE A 2 23.39 -7.13 6.44
CA PHE A 2 22.11 -7.06 5.71
C PHE A 2 22.24 -7.02 4.17
N ALA A 3 23.04 -6.10 3.62
CA ALA A 3 23.24 -5.97 2.18
C ALA A 3 23.85 -7.20 1.49
N ARG A 4 24.53 -8.08 2.25
CA ARG A 4 25.07 -9.35 1.73
C ARG A 4 24.02 -10.47 1.78
N ALA A 5 23.14 -10.47 2.78
CA ALA A 5 22.04 -11.44 2.89
C ALA A 5 20.97 -11.19 1.82
N TRP A 6 20.62 -9.92 1.58
CA TRP A 6 19.66 -9.52 0.54
C TRP A 6 20.13 -9.90 -0.87
N ARG A 7 21.41 -9.67 -1.20
CA ARG A 7 21.98 -10.07 -2.51
C ARG A 7 22.00 -11.58 -2.73
N ARG A 8 22.15 -12.38 -1.68
CA ARG A 8 22.13 -13.86 -1.78
C ARG A 8 20.71 -14.38 -2.04
N ARG A 9 19.70 -13.82 -1.35
CA ARG A 9 18.29 -14.17 -1.60
C ARG A 9 17.82 -13.74 -2.99
N ARG A 10 18.28 -12.58 -3.48
CA ARG A 10 17.95 -12.10 -4.83
C ARG A 10 18.52 -13.02 -5.91
N ARG A 11 19.80 -13.45 -5.79
CA ARG A 11 20.39 -14.42 -6.75
C ARG A 11 19.69 -15.78 -6.74
N ALA A 12 19.32 -16.27 -5.56
CA ALA A 12 18.60 -17.54 -5.46
C ALA A 12 17.19 -17.49 -6.09
N GLY A 13 16.51 -16.33 -6.02
CA GLY A 13 15.20 -16.13 -6.66
C GLY A 13 15.27 -15.84 -8.17
N GLU A 14 16.38 -15.27 -8.66
CA GLU A 14 16.60 -14.99 -10.09
C GLU A 14 16.88 -16.27 -10.90
N GLU A 15 17.48 -17.30 -10.29
CA GLU A 15 17.80 -18.58 -10.96
C GLU A 15 16.58 -19.51 -11.16
N GLU A 16 15.54 -19.42 -10.32
CA GLU A 16 14.32 -20.25 -10.45
C GLU A 16 13.23 -19.66 -11.37
N GLY A 17 13.30 -18.38 -11.73
CA GLY A 17 12.23 -17.68 -12.46
C GLY A 17 12.54 -17.27 -13.92
N ALA A 18 13.77 -17.43 -14.38
CA ALA A 18 14.27 -16.78 -15.59
C ALA A 18 13.66 -17.28 -16.92
N ALA A 19 13.04 -18.47 -16.96
CA ALA A 19 12.56 -19.06 -18.22
C ALA A 19 11.15 -18.63 -18.64
N ALA A 20 10.33 -18.03 -17.76
CA ALA A 20 8.91 -17.74 -18.06
C ALA A 20 8.48 -16.26 -17.92
N ASN A 21 9.31 -15.38 -17.34
CA ASN A 21 8.91 -14.03 -16.89
C ASN A 21 9.56 -12.84 -17.62
N GLY A 22 10.38 -13.07 -18.64
CA GLY A 22 11.24 -12.02 -19.22
C GLY A 22 10.53 -10.76 -19.75
N GLY A 23 9.29 -10.86 -20.22
CA GLY A 23 8.53 -9.69 -20.70
C GLY A 23 7.90 -8.85 -19.59
N ALA A 24 7.39 -9.49 -18.54
CA ALA A 24 6.75 -8.80 -17.41
C ALA A 24 7.78 -8.12 -16.47
N ASP A 25 8.98 -8.69 -16.39
CA ASP A 25 10.07 -8.13 -15.58
C ASP A 25 10.71 -6.89 -16.24
N VAL A 26 10.80 -6.87 -17.57
CA VAL A 26 11.25 -5.70 -18.33
C VAL A 26 10.27 -4.52 -18.21
N ASP A 27 8.95 -4.76 -18.23
CA ASP A 27 7.95 -3.71 -17.98
C ASP A 27 8.05 -3.15 -16.54
N ARG A 28 8.32 -4.01 -15.56
CA ARG A 28 8.48 -3.61 -14.16
C ARG A 28 9.71 -2.72 -13.96
N GLU A 29 10.87 -3.14 -14.45
CA GLU A 29 12.12 -2.38 -14.36
C GLU A 29 11.99 -1.02 -15.06
N ALA A 30 11.30 -0.98 -16.21
CA ALA A 30 11.01 0.25 -16.94
C ALA A 30 10.15 1.22 -16.12
N ARG A 31 9.08 0.73 -15.47
CA ARG A 31 8.22 1.55 -14.59
C ARG A 31 8.96 2.10 -13.39
N TYR A 32 9.86 1.33 -12.78
CA TYR A 32 10.67 1.83 -11.66
C TYR A 32 11.67 2.88 -12.11
N ARG A 33 12.24 2.75 -13.30
CA ARG A 33 13.09 3.79 -13.89
C ARG A 33 12.31 5.08 -14.15
N GLU A 34 11.13 4.98 -14.79
CA GLU A 34 10.25 6.14 -15.01
C GLU A 34 9.86 6.79 -13.68
N CYS A 35 9.55 5.98 -12.65
CA CYS A 35 9.26 6.49 -11.31
C CYS A 35 10.44 7.27 -10.74
N SER A 36 11.65 6.70 -10.78
CA SER A 36 12.86 7.34 -10.28
C SER A 36 13.16 8.66 -11.01
N GLU A 37 12.97 8.70 -12.32
CA GLU A 37 13.11 9.91 -13.13
C GLU A 37 12.07 10.96 -12.74
N ARG A 38 10.81 10.56 -12.58
CA ARG A 38 9.71 11.44 -12.15
C ARG A 38 10.00 12.05 -10.78
N VAL A 39 10.39 11.22 -9.81
CA VAL A 39 10.73 11.62 -8.44
C VAL A 39 11.86 12.64 -8.45
N SER A 40 12.91 12.38 -9.22
CA SER A 40 14.07 13.29 -9.32
C SER A 40 13.71 14.62 -10.00
N ALA A 41 13.01 14.55 -11.13
CA ALA A 41 12.64 15.73 -11.91
C ALA A 41 11.67 16.67 -11.18
N HIS A 42 10.79 16.11 -10.35
CA HIS A 42 9.77 16.88 -9.61
C HIS A 42 10.12 17.05 -8.14
N ARG A 43 11.34 16.66 -7.71
CA ARG A 43 11.80 16.74 -6.33
C ARG A 43 10.80 16.13 -5.34
N LEU A 44 10.25 14.98 -5.70
CA LEU A 44 9.33 14.26 -4.84
C LEU A 44 10.11 13.53 -3.74
N THR A 45 9.52 13.43 -2.56
CA THR A 45 10.02 12.58 -1.47
C THR A 45 8.96 11.53 -1.18
N LEU A 46 9.32 10.26 -1.28
CA LEU A 46 8.43 9.14 -1.01
C LEU A 46 8.75 8.60 0.39
N SER A 47 7.71 8.48 1.21
CA SER A 47 7.78 7.82 2.52
C SER A 47 7.22 6.42 2.41
N PHE A 48 7.98 5.44 2.89
CA PHE A 48 7.55 4.06 2.94
C PHE A 48 7.55 3.55 4.37
N GLU A 49 6.50 2.82 4.75
CA GLU A 49 6.56 1.90 5.87
C GLU A 49 7.30 0.63 5.42
N CYS A 50 8.21 0.12 6.26
CA CYS A 50 8.87 -1.15 6.04
C CYS A 50 8.26 -2.19 6.96
N VAL A 51 7.50 -3.13 6.38
CA VAL A 51 6.85 -4.22 7.10
C VAL A 51 7.71 -5.46 6.98
N THR A 52 8.31 -5.89 8.09
CA THR A 52 9.20 -7.06 8.10
C THR A 52 9.25 -7.70 9.48
N SER A 53 9.25 -9.03 9.49
CA SER A 53 9.44 -9.82 10.73
C SER A 53 10.78 -9.57 11.42
N VAL A 54 11.77 -9.03 10.71
CA VAL A 54 13.09 -8.68 11.29
C VAL A 54 12.98 -7.50 12.26
N LEU A 55 12.01 -6.61 12.07
CA LEU A 55 11.76 -5.47 12.95
C LEU A 55 10.75 -5.77 14.06
N GLY A 56 10.20 -6.99 14.10
CA GLY A 56 9.28 -7.45 15.13
C GLY A 56 7.85 -7.57 14.62
N HIS A 57 6.91 -7.37 15.53
CA HIS A 57 5.47 -7.39 15.23
C HIS A 57 5.04 -6.05 14.62
N HIS A 58 4.11 -6.13 13.69
CA HIS A 58 3.36 -5.01 13.14
C HIS A 58 1.85 -5.28 13.39
N GLY A 59 1.47 -5.38 14.67
CA GLY A 59 0.22 -6.04 15.10
C GLY A 59 0.38 -7.57 15.11
N ASP A 60 0.55 -8.17 13.94
CA ASP A 60 0.99 -9.56 13.77
C ASP A 60 2.47 -9.64 13.38
N LEU A 61 3.08 -10.82 13.54
CA LEU A 61 4.41 -11.05 12.95
C LEU A 61 4.26 -11.17 11.43
N PRO A 62 4.86 -10.27 10.63
CA PRO A 62 4.67 -10.27 9.18
C PRO A 62 5.07 -11.60 8.54
N ARG A 63 4.22 -12.11 7.65
CA ARG A 63 4.44 -13.35 6.90
C ARG A 63 5.42 -13.14 5.74
N ARG A 64 5.55 -11.90 5.26
CA ARG A 64 6.40 -11.51 4.14
C ARG A 64 6.97 -10.11 4.39
N ASP A 65 8.15 -9.87 3.83
CA ASP A 65 8.78 -8.55 3.86
C ASP A 65 8.27 -7.71 2.68
N TYR A 66 7.77 -6.51 2.95
CA TYR A 66 7.36 -5.56 1.92
C TYR A 66 7.50 -4.12 2.39
N LEU A 67 7.43 -3.20 1.43
CA LEU A 67 7.31 -1.77 1.71
C LEU A 67 5.87 -1.35 1.43
N VAL A 68 5.40 -0.28 2.05
CA VAL A 68 4.12 0.35 1.74
C VAL A 68 4.34 1.85 1.58
N LEU A 69 3.94 2.42 0.45
CA LEU A 69 3.98 3.87 0.24
C LEU A 69 2.90 4.52 1.10
N THR A 70 3.30 5.38 2.04
CA THR A 70 2.39 6.04 2.98
C THR A 70 2.23 7.53 2.71
N ALA A 71 3.25 8.18 2.14
CA ALA A 71 3.17 9.59 1.77
C ALA A 71 4.08 9.92 0.58
N VAL A 72 3.68 10.94 -0.19
CA VAL A 72 4.52 11.59 -1.20
C VAL A 72 4.47 13.08 -0.95
N ALA A 73 5.63 13.72 -0.77
CA ALA A 73 5.75 15.17 -0.64
C ALA A 73 6.37 15.78 -1.90
N ASP A 74 5.83 16.91 -2.35
CA ASP A 74 6.34 17.69 -3.48
C ASP A 74 7.16 18.88 -2.95
N LEU A 75 8.49 18.78 -3.04
CA LEU A 75 9.37 19.84 -2.53
C LEU A 75 9.45 21.06 -3.45
N ASN A 76 8.91 20.99 -4.67
CA ASN A 76 8.77 22.18 -5.51
C ASN A 76 7.55 23.02 -5.09
N ASP A 77 6.52 22.37 -4.53
CA ASP A 77 5.31 23.00 -4.03
C ASP A 77 5.38 23.19 -2.51
N GLY A 78 6.49 23.73 -2.01
CA GLY A 78 6.65 24.05 -0.58
C GLY A 78 6.63 22.87 0.38
N GLY A 79 6.76 21.63 -0.10
CA GLY A 79 6.69 20.42 0.71
C GLY A 79 5.27 19.93 0.97
N THR A 80 4.29 20.28 0.12
CA THR A 80 2.92 19.78 0.21
C THR A 80 2.85 18.27 0.00
N PHE A 81 1.96 17.61 0.74
CA PHE A 81 1.68 16.19 0.57
C PHE A 81 0.66 15.95 -0.54
N PHE A 82 0.83 14.85 -1.27
CA PHE A 82 -0.21 14.35 -2.17
C PHE A 82 -1.47 14.03 -1.36
N THR A 83 -2.63 14.38 -1.93
CA THR A 83 -3.91 13.87 -1.44
C THR A 83 -3.97 12.36 -1.62
N THR A 84 -4.77 11.66 -0.82
CA THR A 84 -4.91 10.19 -0.91
C THR A 84 -5.20 9.70 -2.33
N PRO A 85 -6.13 10.30 -3.10
CA PRO A 85 -6.36 9.87 -4.50
C PRO A 85 -5.12 10.03 -5.38
N ARG A 86 -4.37 11.13 -5.24
CA ARG A 86 -3.14 11.39 -6.00
C ARG A 86 -2.02 10.44 -5.60
N LEU A 87 -1.92 10.08 -4.32
CA LEU A 87 -0.97 9.09 -3.83
C LEU A 87 -1.27 7.70 -4.41
N VAL A 88 -2.53 7.27 -4.37
CA VAL A 88 -2.96 5.97 -4.90
C VAL A 88 -2.77 5.91 -6.41
N GLU A 89 -3.13 6.96 -7.14
CA GLU A 89 -2.90 7.05 -8.58
C GLU A 89 -1.40 6.93 -8.90
N PHE A 90 -0.55 7.67 -8.18
CA PHE A 90 0.90 7.59 -8.32
C PHE A 90 1.41 6.18 -8.04
N ALA A 91 0.95 5.55 -6.97
CA ALA A 91 1.33 4.20 -6.58
C ALA A 91 0.93 3.17 -7.66
N GLN A 92 -0.32 3.21 -8.14
CA GLN A 92 -0.81 2.28 -9.16
C GLN A 92 -0.09 2.46 -10.50
N ARG A 93 0.18 3.71 -10.92
CA ARG A 93 0.91 4.01 -12.16
C ARG A 93 2.27 3.30 -12.19
N TYR A 94 3.03 3.43 -11.10
CA TYR A 94 4.39 2.89 -10.98
C TYR A 94 4.45 1.53 -10.29
N ARG A 95 3.31 0.91 -10.00
CA ARG A 95 3.19 -0.36 -9.24
C ARG A 95 3.98 -0.35 -7.92
N LEU A 96 3.96 0.79 -7.24
CA LEU A 96 4.45 0.89 -5.88
C LEU A 96 3.42 0.26 -4.93
N PRO A 97 3.85 -0.51 -3.92
CA PRO A 97 2.95 -1.01 -2.89
C PRO A 97 2.22 0.15 -2.18
N HIS A 98 0.91 0.01 -1.97
CA HIS A 98 0.09 0.89 -1.14
C HIS A 98 -0.90 0.03 -0.34
N ASN A 99 -1.47 0.54 0.74
CA ASN A 99 -2.52 -0.18 1.48
C ASN A 99 -3.84 -0.21 0.71
N ASP A 100 -4.76 -1.06 1.14
CA ASP A 100 -6.15 -1.01 0.71
C ASP A 100 -6.73 0.37 1.06
N VAL A 101 -7.45 1.00 0.12
CA VAL A 101 -7.98 2.36 0.30
C VAL A 101 -9.48 2.38 0.03
N TRP A 102 -10.24 3.01 0.93
CA TRP A 102 -11.65 3.32 0.73
C TRP A 102 -11.82 4.84 0.62
N ILE A 103 -12.45 5.29 -0.46
CA ILE A 103 -12.76 6.69 -0.70
C ILE A 103 -14.26 6.87 -0.54
N TYR A 104 -14.67 7.74 0.40
CA TYR A 104 -16.06 8.10 0.66
C TYR A 104 -16.29 9.59 0.34
N PRO A 105 -16.69 9.96 -0.88
CA PRO A 105 -16.99 11.35 -1.23
C PRO A 105 -18.34 11.84 -0.70
N SER A 106 -19.25 10.93 -0.31
CA SER A 106 -20.56 11.30 0.22
C SER A 106 -20.52 11.47 1.74
N LYS A 107 -21.27 12.45 2.25
CA LYS A 107 -21.40 12.69 3.70
C LYS A 107 -21.87 11.43 4.44
N GLY A 108 -22.88 10.74 3.91
CA GLY A 108 -23.42 9.52 4.53
C GLY A 108 -22.40 8.38 4.60
N GLY A 109 -21.61 8.16 3.53
CA GLY A 109 -20.55 7.15 3.54
C GLY A 109 -19.46 7.46 4.56
N VAL A 110 -19.07 8.73 4.70
CA VAL A 110 -18.10 9.17 5.72
C VAL A 110 -18.65 8.96 7.13
N GLU A 111 -19.88 9.41 7.41
CA GLU A 111 -20.52 9.26 8.72
C GLU A 111 -20.65 7.79 9.12
N GLU A 112 -20.98 6.90 8.17
CA GLU A 112 -21.10 5.47 8.45
C GLU A 112 -19.74 4.79 8.66
N ALA A 113 -18.72 5.17 7.90
CA ALA A 113 -17.35 4.68 8.11
C ALA A 113 -16.81 5.07 9.49
N PHE A 114 -16.99 6.33 9.91
CA PHE A 114 -16.58 6.78 11.25
C PHE A 114 -17.40 6.11 12.37
N LYS A 115 -18.72 5.96 12.18
CA LYS A 115 -19.55 5.24 13.15
C LYS A 115 -19.10 3.79 13.33
N TRP A 116 -18.74 3.13 12.22
CA TRP A 116 -18.18 1.78 12.27
C TRP A 116 -16.85 1.78 13.01
N TYR A 117 -15.92 2.69 12.67
CA TYR A 117 -14.63 2.81 13.35
C TYR A 117 -14.76 2.99 14.86
N ASP A 118 -15.54 3.98 15.30
CA ASP A 118 -15.72 4.30 16.72
C ASP A 118 -16.26 3.12 17.53
N SER A 119 -17.00 2.21 16.89
CA SER A 119 -17.58 1.03 17.53
C SER A 119 -16.64 -0.19 17.55
N ASN A 120 -15.53 -0.17 16.80
CA ASN A 120 -14.74 -1.37 16.48
C ASN A 120 -13.21 -1.22 16.61
N TRP A 121 -12.69 0.00 16.80
CA TRP A 121 -11.27 0.33 16.64
C TRP A 121 -10.27 -0.43 17.52
N GLU A 122 -10.68 -0.96 18.68
CA GLU A 122 -9.80 -1.77 19.56
C GLU A 122 -9.95 -3.29 19.38
N THR A 123 -11.01 -3.75 18.72
CA THR A 123 -11.39 -5.17 18.74
C THR A 123 -11.53 -5.82 17.38
N ALA A 124 -11.62 -5.02 16.31
CA ALA A 124 -11.78 -5.56 14.97
C ALA A 124 -10.46 -6.14 14.42
N LEU A 125 -10.60 -7.20 13.64
CA LEU A 125 -9.52 -7.81 12.86
C LEU A 125 -9.53 -7.26 11.44
N ALA A 126 -8.42 -7.42 10.72
CA ALA A 126 -8.22 -6.89 9.39
C ALA A 126 -9.28 -7.40 8.40
N ASP A 127 -9.56 -8.71 8.36
CA ASP A 127 -10.57 -9.29 7.47
C ASP A 127 -11.98 -8.71 7.67
N GLY A 128 -12.44 -8.61 8.92
CA GLY A 128 -13.73 -8.02 9.27
C GLY A 128 -13.79 -6.52 8.97
N THR A 129 -12.69 -5.81 9.22
CA THR A 129 -12.55 -4.38 8.94
C THR A 129 -12.65 -4.12 7.43
N MET A 130 -11.85 -4.83 6.63
CA MET A 130 -11.83 -4.70 5.18
C MET A 130 -13.19 -5.01 4.57
N GLY A 131 -13.86 -6.06 5.05
CA GLY A 131 -15.22 -6.42 4.62
C GLY A 131 -16.21 -5.29 4.92
N ALA A 132 -16.25 -4.80 6.16
CA ALA A 132 -17.18 -3.77 6.57
C ALA A 132 -16.98 -2.44 5.81
N LEU A 133 -15.73 -1.99 5.64
CA LEU A 133 -15.43 -0.76 4.90
C LEU A 133 -15.79 -0.90 3.42
N THR A 134 -15.56 -2.09 2.83
CA THR A 134 -15.96 -2.37 1.44
C THR A 134 -17.47 -2.36 1.30
N ASP A 135 -18.20 -3.00 2.22
CA ASP A 135 -19.66 -3.00 2.21
C ASP A 135 -20.25 -1.59 2.33
N ILE A 136 -19.65 -0.72 3.16
CA ILE A 136 -20.03 0.69 3.25
C ILE A 136 -19.76 1.38 1.90
N ALA A 137 -18.60 1.15 1.29
CA ALA A 137 -18.25 1.78 0.02
C ALA A 137 -19.20 1.35 -1.11
N GLU A 138 -19.63 0.08 -1.12
CA GLU A 138 -20.60 -0.44 -2.09
C GLU A 138 -22.00 0.12 -1.85
N ARG A 139 -22.49 0.17 -0.60
CA ARG A 139 -23.80 0.75 -0.27
C ARG A 139 -23.93 2.21 -0.70
N TYR A 140 -22.86 3.00 -0.57
CA TYR A 140 -22.82 4.40 -0.99
C TYR A 140 -22.18 4.58 -2.39
N GLY A 141 -22.07 3.51 -3.18
CA GLY A 141 -21.34 3.47 -4.45
C GLY A 141 -21.90 4.40 -5.54
N GLU A 142 -23.21 4.69 -5.51
CA GLU A 142 -23.84 5.68 -6.39
C GLU A 142 -23.31 7.10 -6.14
N GLY A 143 -22.85 7.38 -4.91
CA GLY A 143 -22.21 8.64 -4.54
C GLY A 143 -20.76 8.77 -4.99
N GLY A 144 -20.20 7.77 -5.69
CA GLY A 144 -18.80 7.75 -6.12
C GLY A 144 -17.84 7.13 -5.11
N CYS A 145 -18.34 6.43 -4.08
CA CYS A 145 -17.49 5.70 -3.15
C CYS A 145 -16.75 4.55 -3.87
N ARG A 146 -15.48 4.32 -3.51
CA ARG A 146 -14.63 3.33 -4.17
C ARG A 146 -13.72 2.63 -3.17
N TYR A 147 -13.65 1.30 -3.29
CA TYR A 147 -12.57 0.50 -2.74
C TYR A 147 -11.48 0.33 -3.81
N ILE A 148 -10.23 0.59 -3.43
CA ILE A 148 -9.05 0.42 -4.27
C ILE A 148 -8.15 -0.63 -3.60
N PRO A 149 -8.04 -1.82 -4.19
CA PRO A 149 -7.30 -2.92 -3.58
C PRO A 149 -5.79 -2.68 -3.61
N SER A 150 -5.12 -3.12 -2.55
CA SER A 150 -3.66 -3.21 -2.49
C SER A 150 -3.13 -4.27 -3.45
N LEU A 151 -1.91 -4.04 -3.97
CA LEU A 151 -1.11 -5.08 -4.60
C LEU A 151 -0.63 -6.16 -3.61
N TYR A 152 -0.62 -5.83 -2.31
CA TYR A 152 -0.12 -6.65 -1.21
C TYR A 152 -1.16 -6.67 -0.08
N PRO A 153 -2.24 -7.46 -0.20
CA PRO A 153 -3.33 -7.46 0.77
C PRO A 153 -2.83 -7.72 2.19
N HIS A 154 -3.25 -6.87 3.14
CA HIS A 154 -2.75 -6.85 4.52
C HIS A 154 -2.85 -8.25 5.18
N VAL A 155 -4.02 -8.89 5.14
CA VAL A 155 -4.28 -10.23 5.71
C VAL A 155 -3.30 -11.30 5.21
N HIS A 156 -2.84 -11.18 3.97
CA HIS A 156 -1.92 -12.14 3.35
C HIS A 156 -0.45 -11.86 3.70
N PHE A 157 -0.07 -10.60 3.89
CA PHE A 157 1.32 -10.18 4.07
C PHE A 157 1.70 -9.91 5.52
N GLN A 158 0.84 -9.25 6.28
CA GLN A 158 1.10 -8.81 7.65
C GLN A 158 0.41 -9.71 8.69
N GLY A 159 -0.85 -10.08 8.46
CA GLY A 159 -1.64 -10.90 9.37
C GLY A 159 -3.04 -10.32 9.57
N ASN A 160 -3.79 -10.81 10.57
CA ASN A 160 -5.15 -10.35 10.81
C ASN A 160 -5.27 -9.27 11.89
N ILE A 161 -4.19 -8.97 12.62
CA ILE A 161 -4.16 -7.88 13.59
C ILE A 161 -3.72 -6.59 12.90
N LEU A 162 -4.54 -5.55 12.98
CA LEU A 162 -4.23 -4.20 12.51
C LEU A 162 -3.46 -3.45 13.60
N GLU A 163 -2.33 -2.83 13.26
CA GLU A 163 -1.61 -1.92 14.15
C GLU A 163 -1.94 -0.48 13.73
N GLY A 164 -3.08 -0.01 14.22
CA GLY A 164 -3.72 1.23 13.75
C GLY A 164 -4.63 1.01 12.53
N LEU A 165 -5.56 1.93 12.31
CA LEU A 165 -6.20 2.03 11.00
C LEU A 165 -5.28 2.77 10.06
N VAL A 166 -5.04 2.17 8.89
CA VAL A 166 -4.36 2.84 7.78
C VAL A 166 -5.38 3.59 6.92
#